data_AF-A0A293N5N8-F1
#
_entry.id   AF-A0A293N5N8-F1
#
_cell.length_a   1.000
_cell.length_b   1.000
_cell.length_c   1.000
_cell.angle_alpha   90.00
_cell.angle_beta   90.00
_cell.angle_gamma   90.00
#
_symmetry.space_group_name_H-M   'P 1'
#
loop_
_entity.id
_entity.type
_entity.pdbx_description
1 polymer ?
#
loop_
_entity_poly.entity_id
_entity_poly.type
_entity_poly.pdbx_seq_one_letter_code
_entity_poly.pdbx_strand_id
1 'polypeptide(L)'
;MGILMWVGCPLGEYVGLNANSKDRIYMPAACNSSCECKTGLFSPVCHEDVTYLSPCLAGCAKASGPDEQPNFSDCLCMNANTTITNGFCSLECNNLIWYIIIFSSFVLIHSTSEVGSMLLTLRCVESNDKALALGLIQFAIGLFGNVPCPIIYGAVVDSACLFWEDNCGEPGACRVYDPAKFRMVFHGVTAVIMFVAFLVDAVVWYKASSIHIHEEDDTPAVVTSGALPESESSV
;
A
#
# COMPACT_ATOMS: atom_id res chain seq x y z
N MET A 1 -12.64 -4.14 -3.55
CA MET A 1 -11.33 -4.69 -3.17
C MET A 1 -11.04 -6.08 -3.74
N GLY A 2 -11.91 -7.09 -3.62
CA GLY A 2 -11.60 -8.46 -4.07
C GLY A 2 -11.15 -8.63 -5.54
N ILE A 3 -11.61 -7.79 -6.47
CA ILE A 3 -11.16 -7.83 -7.88
C ILE A 3 -9.66 -7.52 -8.02
N LEU A 4 -9.11 -6.66 -7.15
CA LEU A 4 -7.71 -6.27 -7.17
C LEU A 4 -6.78 -7.43 -6.79
N MET A 5 -7.31 -8.51 -6.21
CA MET A 5 -6.53 -9.73 -5.96
C MET A 5 -6.05 -10.39 -7.26
N TRP A 6 -6.82 -10.25 -8.34
CA TRP A 6 -6.57 -10.93 -9.62
C TRP A 6 -5.96 -10.02 -10.68
N VAL A 7 -5.98 -8.70 -10.48
CA VAL A 7 -5.47 -7.70 -11.42
C VAL A 7 -4.06 -7.26 -11.00
N GLY A 8 -3.08 -7.40 -11.87
CA GLY A 8 -1.75 -6.80 -11.72
C GLY A 8 -0.68 -7.60 -12.45
N CYS A 9 0.57 -7.47 -12.00
CA CYS A 9 1.74 -7.96 -12.73
C CYS A 9 2.40 -9.16 -12.07
N PRO A 10 2.96 -10.11 -12.85
CA PRO A 10 3.78 -11.17 -12.32
C PRO A 10 5.14 -10.64 -11.83
N LEU A 11 5.85 -11.45 -11.05
CA LEU A 11 7.25 -11.21 -10.74
C LEU A 11 8.09 -11.35 -12.02
N GLY A 12 9.03 -10.43 -12.25
CA GLY A 12 10.03 -10.57 -13.32
C GLY A 12 10.97 -11.76 -13.09
N GLU A 13 11.82 -12.05 -14.09
CA GLU A 13 12.80 -13.13 -13.95
C GLU A 13 14.05 -12.67 -13.19
N TYR A 14 14.37 -13.39 -12.12
CA TYR A 14 15.50 -13.08 -11.24
C TYR A 14 16.46 -14.27 -11.12
N VAL A 15 17.71 -14.09 -11.57
CA VAL A 15 18.79 -15.07 -11.34
C VAL A 15 19.19 -15.00 -9.86
N GLY A 16 19.13 -16.17 -9.20
CA GLY A 16 19.33 -16.28 -7.75
C GLY A 16 18.04 -16.27 -6.92
N LEU A 17 16.85 -16.16 -7.53
CA LEU A 17 15.55 -16.30 -6.84
C LEU A 17 14.59 -17.26 -7.54
N ASN A 18 14.01 -16.83 -8.66
CA ASN A 18 12.87 -17.51 -9.32
C ASN A 18 13.10 -17.74 -10.82
N ALA A 19 14.29 -17.44 -11.34
CA ALA A 19 14.74 -17.99 -12.61
C ALA A 19 15.06 -19.49 -12.42
N ASN A 20 14.01 -20.30 -12.28
CA ASN A 20 14.14 -21.75 -12.35
C ASN A 20 14.46 -22.11 -13.79
N SER A 21 15.75 -22.28 -14.09
CA SER A 21 16.37 -23.04 -15.20
C SER A 21 15.38 -23.59 -16.25
N LYS A 22 14.65 -22.71 -16.97
CA LYS A 22 13.81 -23.16 -18.09
C LYS A 22 14.63 -23.43 -19.35
N ASP A 23 15.92 -23.14 -19.28
CA ASP A 23 16.95 -23.84 -20.04
C ASP A 23 18.16 -24.03 -19.14
N ARG A 24 18.74 -25.24 -19.17
CA ARG A 24 20.02 -25.59 -18.50
C ARG A 24 21.23 -24.88 -19.14
N ILE A 25 21.04 -23.64 -19.58
CA ILE A 25 22.02 -22.81 -20.28
C ILE A 25 22.33 -21.53 -19.47
N TYR A 26 21.46 -21.08 -18.56
CA TYR A 26 21.64 -19.84 -17.79
C TYR A 26 21.97 -20.01 -16.30
N MET A 27 22.42 -21.19 -15.90
CA MET A 27 23.04 -21.38 -14.59
C MET A 27 24.21 -22.35 -14.70
N PRO A 28 25.37 -21.93 -15.21
CA PRO A 28 26.58 -22.67 -14.94
C PRO A 28 26.92 -22.37 -13.48
N ALA A 29 26.91 -23.39 -12.63
CA ALA A 29 27.71 -23.39 -11.41
C ALA A 29 29.19 -22.99 -11.69
N ALA A 30 29.62 -23.03 -12.96
CA ALA A 30 30.89 -22.57 -13.49
C ALA A 30 31.03 -21.05 -13.73
N CYS A 31 29.97 -20.24 -13.71
CA CYS A 31 30.13 -18.79 -13.88
C CYS A 31 30.53 -18.11 -12.58
N ASN A 32 29.95 -18.57 -11.46
CA ASN A 32 30.32 -18.12 -10.12
C ASN A 32 31.51 -18.88 -9.52
N SER A 33 32.11 -19.84 -10.24
CA SER A 33 33.20 -20.65 -9.68
C SER A 33 34.45 -19.83 -9.35
N SER A 34 34.56 -18.62 -9.90
CA SER A 34 35.69 -17.71 -9.70
C SER A 34 35.43 -16.63 -8.63
N CYS A 35 34.20 -16.54 -8.09
CA CYS A 35 33.84 -15.52 -7.12
C CYS A 35 33.15 -16.13 -5.88
N GLU A 36 33.73 -15.90 -4.71
CA GLU A 36 33.08 -16.18 -3.43
C GLU A 36 32.04 -15.09 -3.14
N CYS A 37 30.93 -15.07 -3.90
CA CYS A 37 29.89 -14.05 -3.70
C CYS A 37 29.34 -14.12 -2.27
N LYS A 38 29.45 -13.00 -1.54
CA LYS A 38 28.82 -12.86 -0.24
C LYS A 38 27.29 -12.97 -0.39
N THR A 39 26.69 -13.91 0.31
CA THR A 39 25.23 -14.06 0.38
C THR A 39 24.61 -12.82 0.99
N GLY A 40 23.46 -12.39 0.47
CA GLY A 40 22.71 -11.25 0.98
C GLY A 40 23.18 -9.87 0.48
N LEU A 41 24.19 -9.80 -0.39
CA LEU A 41 24.54 -8.55 -1.09
C LEU A 41 23.54 -8.26 -2.22
N PHE A 42 22.95 -7.07 -2.23
CA PHE A 42 21.94 -6.67 -3.21
C PHE A 42 22.44 -5.53 -4.11
N SER A 43 22.64 -5.81 -5.39
CA SER A 43 23.00 -4.81 -6.40
C SER A 43 22.45 -5.28 -7.76
N PRO A 44 21.18 -4.97 -8.07
CA PRO A 44 20.52 -5.53 -9.23
C PRO A 44 21.17 -5.02 -10.51
N VAL A 45 21.32 -5.92 -11.48
CA VAL A 45 21.81 -5.59 -12.82
C VAL A 45 20.94 -6.27 -13.87
N CYS A 46 20.70 -5.60 -15.00
CA CYS A 46 19.78 -6.06 -16.04
C CYS A 46 20.49 -6.43 -17.34
N HIS A 47 20.16 -7.60 -17.90
CA HIS A 47 20.53 -7.96 -19.25
C HIS A 47 19.45 -8.80 -19.93
N GLU A 48 19.08 -8.42 -21.16
CA GLU A 48 18.14 -9.18 -22.01
C GLU A 48 16.89 -9.63 -21.23
N ASP A 49 16.27 -8.69 -20.50
CA ASP A 49 15.06 -8.86 -19.67
C ASP A 49 15.19 -9.75 -18.42
N VAL A 50 16.41 -10.25 -18.13
CA VAL A 50 16.72 -11.02 -16.93
C VAL A 50 17.48 -10.14 -15.92
N THR A 51 16.96 -10.08 -14.70
CA THR A 51 17.61 -9.33 -13.60
C THR A 51 18.47 -10.27 -12.75
N TYR A 52 19.73 -9.92 -12.53
CA TYR A 52 20.61 -10.62 -11.59
C TYR A 52 20.59 -9.88 -10.26
N LEU A 53 20.54 -10.61 -9.14
CA LEU A 53 20.54 -10.00 -7.80
C LEU A 53 21.83 -9.25 -7.45
N SER A 54 22.95 -9.65 -8.06
CA SER A 54 24.25 -9.00 -7.91
C SER A 54 25.08 -9.16 -9.18
N PRO A 55 26.02 -8.23 -9.47
CA PRO A 55 26.98 -8.38 -10.56
C PRO A 55 27.92 -9.59 -10.36
N CYS A 56 28.13 -9.99 -9.11
CA CYS A 56 28.90 -11.19 -8.75
C CYS A 56 28.22 -12.46 -9.26
N LEU A 57 26.89 -12.53 -9.19
CA LEU A 57 26.10 -13.65 -9.70
C LEU A 57 26.14 -13.76 -11.23
N ALA A 58 26.43 -12.65 -11.92
CA ALA A 58 26.71 -12.60 -13.35
C ALA A 58 28.19 -12.86 -13.71
N GLY A 59 29.08 -12.93 -12.71
CA GLY A 59 30.52 -13.15 -12.89
C GLY A 59 31.28 -11.97 -13.48
N CYS A 60 30.85 -10.73 -13.22
CA CYS A 60 31.48 -9.52 -13.78
C CYS A 60 32.77 -9.12 -13.06
N ALA A 61 33.85 -8.88 -13.81
CA ALA A 61 35.15 -8.50 -13.26
C ALA A 61 35.45 -7.00 -13.28
N LYS A 62 34.76 -6.21 -14.13
CA LYS A 62 35.04 -4.78 -14.32
C LYS A 62 33.82 -3.93 -14.06
N ALA A 63 34.00 -2.86 -13.28
CA ALA A 63 33.01 -1.80 -13.06
C ALA A 63 33.50 -0.51 -13.72
N SER A 64 32.62 0.17 -14.46
CA SER A 64 32.91 1.41 -15.19
C SER A 64 31.74 2.37 -15.06
N GLY A 65 31.97 3.56 -14.50
CA GLY A 65 30.93 4.58 -14.32
C GLY A 65 31.10 5.35 -13.01
N PRO A 66 30.21 6.31 -12.72
CA PRO A 66 30.17 7.00 -11.43
C PRO A 66 29.86 6.00 -10.30
N ASP A 67 30.42 6.23 -9.10
CA ASP A 67 30.33 5.32 -7.95
C ASP A 67 28.89 4.94 -7.55
N GLU A 68 27.91 5.80 -7.85
CA GLU A 68 26.50 5.55 -7.53
C GLU A 68 25.81 4.58 -8.50
N GLN A 69 26.23 4.50 -9.76
CA GLN A 69 25.62 3.68 -10.82
C GLN A 69 26.70 3.17 -11.80
N PRO A 70 27.58 2.24 -11.36
CA PRO A 70 28.57 1.66 -12.24
C PRO A 70 27.92 0.70 -13.22
N ASN A 71 28.33 0.77 -14.50
CA ASN A 71 28.05 -0.28 -15.46
C ASN A 71 29.07 -1.41 -15.28
N PHE A 72 28.61 -2.65 -15.42
CA PHE A 72 29.46 -3.82 -15.27
C PHE A 72 29.79 -4.43 -16.63
N SER A 73 31.01 -4.94 -16.77
CA SER A 73 31.50 -5.58 -17.99
C SER A 73 32.38 -6.77 -17.65
N ASP A 74 32.71 -7.57 -18.67
CA ASP A 74 33.57 -8.75 -18.54
C ASP A 74 32.94 -9.81 -17.61
N CYS A 75 31.72 -10.22 -17.95
CA CYS A 75 30.88 -11.11 -17.15
C CYS A 75 30.88 -12.53 -17.73
N LEU A 76 31.23 -13.53 -16.92
CA LEU A 76 31.37 -14.93 -17.38
C LEU A 76 30.06 -15.60 -17.81
N CYS A 77 28.92 -15.17 -17.26
CA CYS A 77 27.61 -15.81 -17.52
C CYS A 77 27.00 -15.42 -18.87
N MET A 78 27.74 -14.67 -19.70
CA MET A 78 27.18 -13.89 -20.80
C MET A 78 28.08 -13.99 -22.03
N ASN A 79 27.50 -13.77 -23.21
CA ASN A 79 28.27 -13.69 -24.44
C ASN A 79 29.28 -12.54 -24.33
N ALA A 80 30.54 -12.81 -24.71
CA ALA A 80 31.64 -11.89 -24.52
C ALA A 80 31.36 -10.52 -25.15
N ASN A 81 31.76 -9.45 -24.45
CA ASN A 81 31.70 -8.03 -24.84
C ASN A 81 30.37 -7.27 -24.64
N THR A 82 29.42 -7.78 -23.85
CA THR A 82 28.21 -7.00 -23.49
C THR A 82 28.37 -6.30 -22.15
N THR A 83 28.05 -5.00 -22.11
CA THR A 83 27.93 -4.22 -20.88
C THR A 83 26.56 -4.42 -20.25
N ILE A 84 26.53 -4.68 -18.94
CA ILE A 84 25.29 -4.77 -18.16
C ILE A 84 24.95 -3.41 -17.56
N THR A 85 23.69 -3.04 -17.63
CA THR A 85 23.17 -1.84 -16.99
C THR A 85 22.88 -2.10 -15.52
N ASN A 86 23.18 -1.10 -14.69
CA ASN A 86 22.78 -1.11 -13.29
C ASN A 86 21.24 -0.97 -13.19
N GLY A 87 20.64 -1.71 -12.26
CA GLY A 87 19.21 -1.65 -11.95
C GLY A 87 18.42 -2.88 -12.39
N PHE A 88 17.10 -2.75 -12.27
CA PHE A 88 16.14 -3.78 -12.66
C PHE A 88 15.84 -3.70 -14.16
N CYS A 89 15.49 -4.84 -14.77
CA CYS A 89 14.94 -4.82 -16.13
C CYS A 89 13.56 -4.17 -16.18
N SER A 90 13.24 -3.57 -17.32
CA SER A 90 11.92 -3.00 -17.57
C SER A 90 10.87 -4.10 -17.59
N LEU A 91 9.93 -4.06 -16.66
CA LEU A 91 8.76 -4.93 -16.67
C LEU A 91 7.66 -4.28 -17.50
N GLU A 92 7.46 -4.73 -18.73
CA GLU A 92 6.33 -4.28 -19.55
C GLU A 92 5.03 -4.93 -19.04
N CYS A 93 4.24 -4.17 -18.29
CA CYS A 93 2.98 -4.65 -17.73
C CYS A 93 1.85 -3.59 -17.81
N ASN A 94 0.95 -3.78 -18.78
CA ASN A 94 -0.23 -2.93 -18.95
C ASN A 94 -1.28 -3.07 -17.83
N ASN A 95 -1.28 -4.21 -17.11
CA ASN A 95 -2.22 -4.45 -16.01
C ASN A 95 -1.99 -3.53 -14.80
N LEU A 96 -0.80 -2.92 -14.68
CA LEU A 96 -0.50 -1.96 -13.61
C LEU A 96 -1.38 -0.70 -13.72
N ILE A 97 -1.60 -0.20 -14.93
CA ILE A 97 -2.43 0.99 -15.16
C ILE A 97 -3.87 0.73 -14.71
N TRP A 98 -4.42 -0.43 -15.10
CA TRP A 98 -5.76 -0.84 -14.67
C TRP A 98 -5.85 -1.03 -13.16
N TYR A 99 -4.83 -1.61 -12.53
CA TYR A 99 -4.77 -1.75 -11.09
C TYR A 99 -4.86 -0.37 -10.40
N ILE A 100 -4.09 0.62 -10.86
CA ILE A 100 -4.09 1.99 -10.31
C ILE A 100 -5.46 2.65 -10.48
N ILE A 101 -6.09 2.54 -11.65
CA ILE A 101 -7.41 3.13 -11.91
C ILE A 101 -8.46 2.52 -10.98
N ILE A 102 -8.52 1.19 -10.92
CA ILE A 102 -9.50 0.48 -10.09
C ILE A 102 -9.27 0.80 -8.61
N PHE A 103 -8.02 0.75 -8.13
CA PHE A 103 -7.68 1.07 -6.75
C PHE A 103 -8.09 2.50 -6.38
N SER A 104 -7.73 3.47 -7.22
CA SER A 104 -8.08 4.88 -7.01
C SER A 104 -9.59 5.09 -6.96
N SER A 105 -10.36 4.42 -7.83
CA SER A 105 -11.82 4.50 -7.81
C SER A 105 -12.42 4.02 -6.48
N PHE A 106 -11.91 2.92 -5.92
CA PHE A 106 -12.39 2.43 -4.63
C PHE A 106 -12.02 3.36 -3.48
N VAL A 107 -10.81 3.93 -3.49
CA VAL A 107 -10.37 4.89 -2.47
C VAL A 107 -11.22 6.16 -2.51
N LEU A 108 -11.59 6.65 -3.70
CA LEU A 108 -12.49 7.81 -3.84
C LEU A 108 -13.88 7.55 -3.28
N ILE A 109 -14.46 6.38 -3.57
CA ILE A 109 -15.77 5.97 -3.02
C ILE A 109 -15.69 5.91 -1.49
N HIS A 110 -14.64 5.29 -0.96
CA HIS A 110 -14.42 5.18 0.49
C HIS A 110 -14.29 6.56 1.15
N SER A 111 -13.46 7.45 0.61
CA SER A 111 -13.27 8.80 1.15
C SER A 111 -14.57 9.62 1.13
N THR A 112 -15.38 9.50 0.09
CA THR A 112 -16.67 10.20 0.01
C THR A 112 -17.65 9.68 1.07
N SER A 113 -17.68 8.36 1.30
CA SER A 113 -18.56 7.76 2.32
C SER A 113 -18.21 8.19 3.74
N GLU A 114 -16.92 8.38 4.03
CA GLU A 114 -16.42 8.84 5.33
C GLU A 114 -16.93 10.26 5.66
N VAL A 115 -16.88 11.17 4.68
CA VAL A 115 -17.41 12.54 4.84
C VAL A 115 -18.91 12.51 5.14
N GLY A 116 -19.67 11.67 4.43
CA GLY A 116 -21.10 11.49 4.69
C GLY A 116 -21.39 11.00 6.12
N SER A 117 -20.61 10.04 6.62
CA SER A 117 -20.73 9.53 7.99
C SER A 117 -20.46 10.61 9.04
N MET A 118 -19.44 11.45 8.81
CA MET A 118 -19.14 12.58 9.70
C MET A 118 -20.30 13.59 9.74
N LEU A 119 -20.87 13.94 8.59
CA LEU A 119 -22.00 14.88 8.52
C LEU A 119 -23.24 14.34 9.23
N LEU A 120 -23.52 13.04 9.11
CA LEU A 120 -24.63 12.41 9.82
C LEU A 120 -24.40 12.41 11.33
N THR A 121 -23.19 12.09 11.78
CA THR A 121 -22.81 12.16 13.20
C THR A 121 -23.04 13.56 13.78
N LEU A 122 -22.67 14.61 13.04
CA LEU A 122 -22.87 15.99 13.46
C LEU A 122 -24.33 16.43 13.56
N ARG A 123 -25.25 15.74 12.86
CA ARG A 123 -26.70 15.98 12.93
C ARG A 123 -27.35 15.24 14.10
N CYS A 124 -26.73 14.17 14.60
CA CYS A 124 -27.27 13.34 15.68
C CYS A 124 -26.79 13.77 17.08
N VAL A 125 -25.89 14.75 17.17
CA VAL A 125 -25.28 15.20 18.44
C VAL A 125 -25.64 16.66 18.70
N GLU A 126 -26.01 16.98 19.94
CA GLU A 126 -26.32 18.33 20.39
C GLU A 126 -25.13 19.27 20.15
N SER A 127 -25.41 20.54 19.82
CA SER A 127 -24.41 21.55 19.46
C SER A 127 -23.23 21.68 20.43
N ASN A 128 -23.48 21.49 21.72
CA ASN A 128 -22.45 21.57 22.78
C ASN A 128 -21.53 20.34 22.85
N ASP A 129 -21.98 19.16 22.40
CA ASP A 129 -21.28 17.88 22.57
C ASP A 129 -20.55 17.40 21.29
N LYS A 130 -20.68 18.12 20.17
CA LYS A 130 -20.11 17.73 18.86
C LYS A 130 -18.61 17.48 18.92
N ALA A 131 -17.85 18.36 19.57
CA ALA A 131 -16.40 18.23 19.68
C ALA A 131 -15.98 17.01 20.51
N LEU A 132 -16.72 16.73 21.60
CA LEU A 132 -16.48 15.55 22.43
C LEU A 132 -16.77 14.26 21.65
N ALA A 133 -17.91 14.20 20.94
CA ALA A 133 -18.29 13.05 20.13
C ALA A 133 -17.26 12.74 19.03
N LEU A 134 -16.84 13.74 18.26
CA LEU A 134 -15.80 13.57 17.23
C LEU A 134 -14.46 13.15 17.85
N GLY A 135 -14.10 13.70 19.01
CA GLY A 135 -12.90 13.32 19.74
C GLY A 135 -12.91 11.85 20.17
N LEU A 136 -14.04 11.35 20.70
CA LEU A 136 -14.20 9.96 21.10
C LEU A 136 -14.12 9.00 19.91
N ILE A 137 -14.77 9.35 18.79
CA ILE A 137 -14.69 8.56 17.55
C ILE A 137 -13.24 8.49 17.07
N GLN A 138 -12.54 9.63 17.01
CA GLN A 138 -11.16 9.64 16.52
C GLN A 138 -10.19 8.95 17.48
N PHE A 139 -10.43 9.01 18.78
CA PHE A 139 -9.70 8.23 19.76
C PHE A 139 -9.87 6.72 19.50
N ALA A 140 -11.10 6.26 19.25
CA ALA A 140 -11.36 4.86 18.92
C ALA A 140 -10.71 4.43 17.58
N ILE A 141 -10.80 5.27 16.54
CA ILE A 141 -10.12 5.03 15.25
C ILE A 141 -8.60 4.96 15.45
N GLY A 142 -8.04 5.84 16.27
CA GLY A 142 -6.63 5.82 16.62
C GLY A 142 -6.23 4.49 17.26
N LEU A 143 -6.97 4.08 18.29
CA LEU A 143 -6.64 2.89 19.09
C LEU A 143 -6.86 1.57 18.33
N PHE A 144 -7.97 1.43 17.61
CA PHE A 144 -8.37 0.18 16.98
C PHE A 144 -8.12 0.11 15.47
N GLY A 145 -7.84 1.24 14.83
CA GLY A 145 -7.49 1.32 13.40
C GLY A 145 -6.01 1.62 13.23
N ASN A 146 -5.59 2.82 13.63
CA ASN A 146 -4.27 3.35 13.27
C ASN A 146 -3.10 2.64 13.97
N VAL A 147 -3.26 2.16 15.20
CA VAL A 147 -2.23 1.37 15.91
C VAL A 147 -2.05 -0.03 15.31
N PRO A 148 -3.10 -0.86 15.14
CA PRO A 148 -2.94 -2.20 14.59
C PRO A 148 -2.65 -2.23 13.08
N CYS A 149 -3.07 -1.20 12.31
CA CYS A 149 -2.85 -1.13 10.86
C CYS A 149 -1.38 -1.36 10.44
N PRO A 150 -0.38 -0.58 10.90
CA PRO A 150 1.02 -0.79 10.49
C PRO A 150 1.59 -2.13 10.97
N ILE A 151 1.11 -2.68 12.10
CA ILE A 151 1.54 -4.00 12.59
C ILE A 151 1.06 -5.09 11.63
N ILE A 152 -0.22 -5.06 11.28
CA ILE A 152 -0.83 -6.04 10.38
C ILE A 152 -0.23 -5.92 8.98
N TYR A 153 -0.24 -4.71 8.39
CA TYR A 153 0.26 -4.53 7.03
C TYR A 153 1.79 -4.61 6.94
N GLY A 154 2.53 -4.36 8.02
CA GLY A 154 3.96 -4.68 8.12
C GLY A 154 4.19 -6.19 8.00
N ALA A 155 3.46 -7.01 8.76
CA ALA A 155 3.52 -8.47 8.64
C ALA A 155 3.09 -8.97 7.24
N VAL A 156 2.14 -8.29 6.58
CA VAL A 156 1.78 -8.60 5.18
C VAL A 156 2.97 -8.37 4.24
N VAL A 157 3.64 -7.21 4.35
CA VAL A 157 4.85 -6.89 3.56
C VAL A 157 5.94 -7.93 3.79
N ASP A 158 6.25 -8.23 5.05
CA ASP A 158 7.29 -9.19 5.42
C ASP A 158 6.97 -10.60 4.91
N SER A 159 5.68 -11.00 4.94
CA SER A 159 5.25 -12.30 4.43
C SER A 159 5.47 -12.47 2.92
N ALA A 160 5.54 -11.37 2.18
CA ALA A 160 5.78 -11.37 0.74
C ALA A 160 7.27 -11.28 0.38
N CYS A 161 8.17 -11.19 1.37
CA CYS A 161 9.60 -11.08 1.09
C CYS A 161 10.17 -12.35 0.42
N LEU A 162 10.94 -12.16 -0.65
CA LEU A 162 11.69 -13.19 -1.35
C LEU A 162 13.19 -13.12 -1.08
N PHE A 163 13.73 -11.92 -0.86
CA PHE A 163 15.16 -11.72 -0.63
C PHE A 163 15.42 -10.74 0.51
N TRP A 164 15.95 -11.27 1.60
CA TRP A 164 16.46 -10.49 2.72
C TRP A 164 17.93 -10.13 2.49
N GLU A 165 18.27 -8.85 2.62
CA GLU A 165 19.65 -8.41 2.66
C GLU A 165 20.34 -8.96 3.91
N ASP A 166 21.62 -9.35 3.80
CA ASP A 166 22.41 -9.78 4.97
C ASP A 166 23.16 -8.58 5.53
N ASN A 167 22.91 -8.27 6.80
CA ASN A 167 23.63 -7.25 7.54
C ASN A 167 24.46 -7.89 8.66
N CYS A 168 25.58 -8.52 8.25
CA CYS A 168 26.53 -9.16 9.15
C CYS A 168 25.93 -10.37 9.89
N GLY A 169 25.22 -11.24 9.17
CA GLY A 169 24.60 -12.45 9.72
C GLY A 169 23.18 -12.25 10.28
N GLU A 170 22.69 -11.02 10.33
CA GLU A 170 21.32 -10.69 10.70
C GLU A 170 20.53 -10.25 9.46
N PRO A 171 19.23 -10.59 9.36
CA PRO A 171 18.39 -10.13 8.27
C PRO A 171 18.22 -8.62 8.33
N GLY A 172 18.61 -7.95 7.25
CA GLY A 172 18.42 -6.52 7.01
C GLY A 172 17.09 -6.21 6.35
N ALA A 173 17.08 -5.24 5.43
CA ALA A 173 15.88 -4.88 4.68
C ALA A 173 15.54 -5.94 3.62
N CYS A 174 14.25 -6.19 3.39
CA CYS A 174 13.82 -7.00 2.26
C CYS A 174 13.89 -6.18 0.95
N ARG A 175 14.55 -6.74 -0.06
CA ARG A 175 14.86 -6.05 -1.32
C ARG A 175 13.99 -6.50 -2.50
N VAL A 176 13.49 -7.74 -2.47
CA VAL A 176 12.62 -8.29 -3.51
C VAL A 176 11.40 -8.94 -2.86
N TYR A 177 10.21 -8.60 -3.35
CA TYR A 177 8.94 -9.10 -2.85
C TYR A 177 8.19 -9.84 -3.95
N ASP A 178 7.42 -10.86 -3.58
CA ASP A 178 6.50 -11.55 -4.48
C ASP A 178 5.24 -10.69 -4.69
N PRO A 179 5.03 -10.10 -5.88
CA PRO A 179 3.89 -9.23 -6.14
C PRO A 179 2.55 -9.97 -6.12
N ALA A 180 2.52 -11.26 -6.49
CA ALA A 180 1.29 -12.04 -6.50
C ALA A 180 0.87 -12.39 -5.07
N LYS A 181 1.80 -12.89 -4.27
CA LYS A 181 1.56 -13.17 -2.84
C LYS A 181 1.19 -11.88 -2.10
N PHE A 182 1.95 -10.81 -2.32
CA PHE A 182 1.70 -9.50 -1.71
C PHE A 182 0.27 -9.03 -1.98
N ARG A 183 -0.14 -9.02 -3.24
CA ARG A 183 -1.48 -8.56 -3.65
C ARG A 183 -2.61 -9.42 -3.08
N MET A 184 -2.44 -10.74 -3.09
CA MET A 184 -3.44 -11.67 -2.56
C MET A 184 -3.62 -11.51 -1.05
N VAL A 185 -2.52 -11.44 -0.30
CA VAL A 185 -2.58 -11.30 1.16
C VAL A 185 -3.03 -9.90 1.55
N PHE A 186 -2.50 -8.84 0.92
CA PHE A 186 -2.88 -7.45 1.19
C PHE A 186 -4.38 -7.24 1.00
N HIS A 187 -4.91 -7.50 -0.19
CA HIS A 187 -6.33 -7.30 -0.46
C HIS A 187 -7.21 -8.32 0.24
N GLY A 188 -6.72 -9.54 0.47
CA GLY A 188 -7.43 -10.57 1.20
C GLY A 188 -7.67 -10.18 2.67
N VAL A 189 -6.62 -9.70 3.36
CA VAL A 189 -6.73 -9.20 4.74
C VAL A 189 -7.66 -7.99 4.80
N THR A 190 -7.53 -7.01 3.90
CA THR A 190 -8.45 -5.88 3.83
C THR A 190 -9.89 -6.34 3.61
N ALA A 191 -10.13 -7.29 2.71
CA ALA A 191 -11.47 -7.80 2.43
C ALA A 191 -12.11 -8.48 3.65
N VAL A 192 -11.33 -9.24 4.43
CA VAL A 192 -11.80 -9.85 5.67
C VAL A 192 -12.17 -8.79 6.71
N ILE A 193 -11.31 -7.78 6.92
CA ILE A 193 -11.57 -6.68 7.85
C ILE A 193 -12.84 -5.91 7.43
N MET A 194 -12.97 -5.58 6.14
CA MET A 194 -14.15 -4.90 5.61
C MET A 194 -15.42 -5.75 5.71
N PHE A 195 -15.32 -7.07 5.54
CA PHE A 195 -16.47 -7.96 5.70
C PHE A 195 -16.97 -7.98 7.15
N VAL A 196 -16.05 -8.03 8.13
CA VAL A 196 -16.42 -7.94 9.55
C VAL A 196 -17.07 -6.59 9.85
N ALA A 197 -16.51 -5.48 9.34
CA ALA A 197 -17.11 -4.15 9.50
C ALA A 197 -18.53 -4.09 8.90
N PHE A 198 -18.72 -4.62 7.68
CA PHE A 198 -20.03 -4.69 7.04
C PHE A 198 -21.06 -5.47 7.87
N LEU A 199 -20.66 -6.56 8.54
CA LEU A 199 -21.56 -7.29 9.45
C LEU A 199 -21.98 -6.45 10.65
N VAL A 200 -21.06 -5.67 11.23
CA VAL A 200 -21.36 -4.74 12.32
C VAL A 200 -22.33 -3.66 11.85
N ASP A 201 -22.06 -3.05 10.69
CA ASP A 201 -22.93 -2.04 10.09
C ASP A 201 -24.33 -2.59 9.79
N ALA A 202 -24.42 -3.82 9.28
CA ALA A 202 -25.69 -4.48 9.03
C ALA A 202 -26.51 -4.71 10.31
N VAL A 203 -25.83 -5.05 11.43
CA VAL A 203 -26.48 -5.19 12.75
C VAL A 203 -26.98 -3.84 13.26
N VAL A 204 -26.18 -2.77 13.11
CA VAL A 204 -26.58 -1.40 13.47
C VAL A 204 -27.79 -0.97 12.64
N TRP A 205 -27.73 -1.16 11.32
CA TRP A 205 -28.84 -0.87 10.40
C TRP A 205 -30.11 -1.60 10.81
N TYR A 206 -30.03 -2.90 11.10
CA TYR A 206 -31.19 -3.70 11.52
C TYR A 206 -31.82 -3.16 12.81
N LYS A 207 -31.01 -2.63 13.74
CA LYS A 207 -31.49 -2.03 14.99
C LYS A 207 -31.85 -0.55 14.89
N ALA A 208 -31.48 0.13 13.80
CA ALA A 208 -31.65 1.57 13.65
C ALA A 208 -33.12 2.00 13.75
N SER A 209 -34.07 1.15 13.34
CA SER A 209 -35.50 1.44 13.44
C SER A 209 -36.02 1.60 14.88
N SER A 210 -35.23 1.18 15.89
CA SER A 210 -35.58 1.37 17.31
C SER A 210 -35.02 2.66 17.92
N ILE A 211 -34.29 3.47 17.15
CA ILE A 211 -33.63 4.68 17.63
C ILE A 211 -34.52 5.89 17.33
N HIS A 212 -35.07 6.53 18.37
CA HIS A 212 -35.76 7.81 18.24
C HIS A 212 -34.74 8.92 17.99
N ILE A 213 -34.72 9.46 16.78
CA ILE A 213 -33.90 10.63 16.43
C ILE A 213 -34.64 11.87 16.94
N HIS A 214 -33.98 12.66 17.79
CA HIS A 214 -34.52 13.94 18.25
C HIS A 214 -34.65 14.88 17.04
N GLU A 215 -35.88 15.21 16.66
CA GLU A 215 -36.14 16.37 15.80
C GLU A 215 -35.82 17.62 16.62
N GLU A 216 -34.91 18.46 16.14
CA GLU A 216 -34.78 19.82 16.68
C GLU A 216 -36.13 20.51 16.43
N ASP A 217 -36.90 20.74 17.49
CA ASP A 217 -38.07 21.62 17.45
C ASP A 217 -37.58 23.01 17.01
N ASP A 218 -37.70 23.29 15.70
CA ASP A 218 -37.71 24.65 15.16
C ASP A 218 -38.90 25.37 15.82
N THR A 219 -38.67 25.94 17.01
CA THR A 219 -39.60 26.89 17.58
C THR A 219 -39.50 28.14 16.69
N PRO A 220 -40.54 28.51 15.93
CA PRO A 220 -40.46 29.72 15.12
C PRO A 220 -40.30 30.88 16.10
N ALA A 221 -39.23 31.66 15.94
CA ALA A 221 -39.10 32.95 16.58
C ALA A 221 -40.39 33.72 16.27
N VAL A 222 -41.24 33.90 17.28
CA VAL A 222 -42.44 34.72 17.19
C VAL A 222 -41.97 36.14 16.87
N VAL A 223 -42.07 36.50 15.59
CA VAL A 223 -41.96 37.87 15.12
C VAL A 223 -43.13 38.61 15.73
N THR A 224 -42.90 39.22 16.89
CA THR A 224 -43.86 40.15 17.48
C THR A 224 -43.79 41.43 16.67
N SER A 225 -44.60 41.49 15.61
CA SER A 225 -44.91 42.73 14.91
C SER A 225 -45.80 43.56 15.82
N GLY A 226 -45.21 44.46 16.60
CA GLY A 226 -45.89 45.41 17.47
C GLY A 226 -45.55 46.84 17.07
N ALA A 227 -46.57 47.60 16.71
CA ALA A 227 -46.52 48.93 16.13
C ALA A 227 -45.71 49.97 16.93
N LEU A 228 -45.10 50.90 16.20
CA LEU A 228 -44.72 52.22 16.71
C LEU A 228 -45.94 52.96 17.26
N PRO A 229 -45.77 53.74 18.34
CA PRO A 229 -46.29 55.09 18.35
C PRO A 229 -45.18 56.12 18.56
N GLU A 230 -45.44 57.27 17.96
CA GLU A 230 -44.69 58.52 18.02
C GLU A 230 -44.63 59.13 19.44
N SER A 231 -43.72 60.10 19.55
CA SER A 231 -43.74 61.30 20.40
C SER A 231 -43.18 61.28 21.84
N GLU A 232 -42.13 62.09 21.97
CA GLU A 232 -41.92 63.18 22.95
C GLU A 232 -41.18 62.98 24.30
N SER A 233 -40.05 63.70 24.34
CA SER A 233 -39.53 64.56 25.41
C SER A 233 -38.94 63.94 26.69
N SER A 234 -37.61 64.11 26.77
CA SER A 234 -36.81 64.60 27.91
C SER A 234 -37.55 64.98 29.20
N VAL A 235 -37.14 64.37 30.32
CA VAL A 235 -36.53 65.02 31.51
C VAL A 235 -35.53 64.05 32.12
#